data_AF-A0A0R3AM04-F1
#
_entry.id   AF-A0A0R3AM04-F1
#
_cell.length_a   1.000
_cell.length_b   1.000
_cell.length_c   1.000
_cell.angle_alpha   90.00
_cell.angle_beta   90.00
_cell.angle_gamma   90.00
#
_symmetry.space_group_name_H-M   'P 1'
#
loop_
_entity.id
_entity.type
_entity.pdbx_description
1 polymer ?
#
loop_
_entity_poly.entity_id
_entity_poly.type
_entity_poly.pdbx_seq_one_letter_code
_entity_poly.pdbx_strand_id
1 'polypeptide(L)' 'MVELNLSEELHENMNLFGRVMYPQSTLYCMTCSLSHGGEGLGAFMGEKRARQMAQAAGFSHFRKVPSPHCAPLPK' A
#
# COMPACT_ATOMS: atom_id res chain seq x y z
N MET A 1 6.27 0.66 10.28
CA MET A 1 5.66 0.21 9.01
C MET A 1 6.17 1.13 7.91
N VAL A 2 6.71 0.57 6.84
CA VAL A 2 7.05 1.31 5.62
C VAL A 2 6.03 0.88 4.57
N GLU A 3 5.37 1.86 3.97
CA GLU A 3 4.43 1.65 2.87
C GLU A 3 4.78 2.60 1.72
N LEU A 4 4.56 2.13 0.52
CA LEU A 4 4.54 2.88 -0.72
C LEU A 4 3.41 3.90 -0.68
N ASN A 5 3.78 5.13 -1.03
CA ASN A 5 2.88 6.27 -0.97
C ASN A 5 2.02 6.34 -2.24
N LEU A 6 1.05 5.42 -2.35
CA LEU A 6 0.03 5.43 -3.40
C LEU A 6 -1.28 6.04 -2.90
N SER A 7 -2.04 6.59 -3.83
CA SER A 7 -3.40 7.04 -3.57
C SER A 7 -4.35 5.85 -3.33
N GLU A 8 -5.44 6.13 -2.62
CA GLU A 8 -6.57 5.21 -2.51
C GLU A 8 -7.34 5.12 -3.84
N GLU A 9 -7.29 6.18 -4.64
CA GLU A 9 -7.99 6.28 -5.91
C GLU A 9 -7.12 5.74 -7.05
N LEU A 10 -7.61 4.68 -7.71
CA LEU A 10 -6.86 3.99 -8.77
C LEU A 10 -6.40 4.94 -9.88
N HIS A 11 -7.25 5.89 -10.28
CA HIS A 11 -6.97 6.82 -11.37
C HIS A 11 -5.79 7.75 -11.05
N GLU A 12 -5.54 8.04 -9.78
CA GLU A 12 -4.39 8.85 -9.33
C GLU A 12 -3.06 8.06 -9.34
N ASN A 13 -3.14 6.74 -9.44
CA ASN A 13 -1.99 5.85 -9.52
C ASN A 13 -1.69 5.40 -10.97
N MET A 14 -2.37 5.95 -11.99
CA MET A 14 -2.20 5.58 -13.40
C MET A 14 -0.92 6.13 -14.06
N ASN A 15 0.16 6.22 -13.30
CA ASN A 15 1.49 6.62 -13.76
C ASN A 15 2.38 5.39 -14.05
N LEU A 16 3.61 5.63 -14.51
CA LEU A 16 4.56 4.56 -14.84
C LEU A 16 4.83 3.63 -13.66
N PHE A 17 4.90 4.18 -12.45
CA PHE A 17 5.12 3.40 -11.24
C PHE A 17 3.96 2.46 -10.98
N GLY A 18 2.72 2.95 -10.97
CA GLY A 18 1.53 2.10 -10.80
C GLY A 18 1.43 1.01 -11.86
N ARG A 19 1.74 1.30 -13.13
CA ARG A 19 1.71 0.29 -14.22
C ARG A 19 2.65 -0.90 -14.00
N VAL A 20 3.79 -0.69 -13.33
CA VAL A 20 4.72 -1.77 -12.99
C VAL A 20 4.31 -2.47 -11.70
N MET A 21 3.88 -1.67 -10.73
CA MET A 21 3.71 -2.10 -9.35
C MET A 21 2.38 -2.85 -9.12
N TYR A 22 1.30 -2.50 -9.81
CA TYR A 22 0.03 -3.23 -9.74
C TYR A 22 0.13 -4.68 -10.25
N PRO A 23 0.71 -4.97 -11.44
CA PRO A 23 0.91 -6.35 -11.88
C PRO A 23 1.78 -7.16 -10.93
N GLN A 24 2.87 -6.60 -10.41
CA GLN A 24 3.71 -7.28 -9.43
C GLN A 24 2.92 -7.61 -8.15
N SER A 25 2.12 -6.67 -7.66
CA SER A 25 1.24 -6.91 -6.50
C SER A 25 0.25 -8.05 -6.79
N THR A 26 -0.43 -7.98 -7.93
CA THR A 26 -1.51 -8.92 -8.29
C THR A 26 -1.01 -10.31 -8.60
N LEU A 27 0.14 -10.42 -9.26
CA LEU A 27 0.69 -11.71 -9.69
C LEU A 27 1.58 -12.37 -8.63
N TYR A 28 2.04 -11.62 -7.63
CA TYR A 28 2.94 -12.16 -6.59
C TYR A 28 2.44 -11.91 -5.16
N CYS A 29 2.48 -10.67 -4.67
CA CYS A 29 2.23 -10.39 -3.24
C CYS A 29 0.82 -10.82 -2.80
N MET A 30 -0.20 -10.48 -3.59
CA MET A 30 -1.58 -10.84 -3.33
C MET A 30 -1.79 -12.35 -3.47
N THR A 31 -1.30 -12.97 -4.54
CA THR A 31 -1.47 -14.42 -4.78
C THR A 31 -0.77 -15.26 -3.72
N CYS A 32 0.43 -14.90 -3.27
CA CYS A 32 1.11 -15.57 -2.16
C CYS A 32 0.35 -15.43 -0.83
N SER A 33 -0.26 -14.27 -0.56
CA SER A 33 -1.13 -14.13 0.62
C SER A 33 -2.35 -15.04 0.51
N LEU A 34 -3.03 -15.05 -0.64
CA LEU A 34 -4.23 -15.84 -0.87
C LEU A 34 -3.95 -17.35 -0.85
N SER A 35 -2.79 -17.79 -1.34
CA SER A 35 -2.41 -19.21 -1.34
C SER A 35 -2.27 -19.79 0.07
N HIS A 36 -2.06 -18.94 1.07
CA HIS A 36 -1.99 -19.31 2.49
C HIS A 36 -3.27 -18.91 3.26
N GLY A 37 -4.36 -18.58 2.57
CA GLY A 37 -5.63 -18.18 3.19
C GLY A 37 -5.63 -16.78 3.83
N GLY A 38 -4.66 -15.92 3.51
CA GLY A 38 -4.59 -14.55 3.99
C GLY A 38 -5.52 -13.59 3.23
N GLU A 39 -5.58 -12.33 3.69
CA GLU A 39 -6.53 -11.33 3.18
C GLU A 39 -6.26 -10.81 1.75
N GLY A 40 -5.09 -11.09 1.17
CA GLY A 40 -4.80 -10.68 -0.21
C GLY A 40 -4.63 -9.16 -0.36
N LEU A 41 -4.09 -8.47 0.64
CA LEU A 41 -3.96 -7.01 0.64
C LEU A 41 -3.12 -6.44 -0.51
N GLY A 42 -2.19 -7.25 -1.05
CA GLY A 42 -1.24 -6.83 -2.07
C GLY A 42 -0.12 -5.96 -1.52
N ALA A 43 0.64 -5.34 -2.42
CA ALA A 43 1.79 -4.50 -2.07
C ALA A 43 1.40 -3.07 -1.65
N PHE A 44 0.13 -2.65 -1.84
CA PHE A 44 -0.32 -1.29 -1.58
C PHE A 44 -1.61 -1.29 -0.75
N MET A 45 -1.48 -1.22 0.57
CA MET A 45 -2.65 -1.12 1.44
C MET A 45 -3.17 0.33 1.53
N GLY A 46 -2.31 1.32 1.29
CA GLY A 46 -2.66 2.74 1.43
C GLY A 46 -2.84 3.19 2.89
N GLU A 47 -2.92 4.51 3.11
CA GLU A 47 -2.91 5.08 4.46
C GLU A 47 -4.15 4.69 5.28
N LYS A 48 -5.35 4.80 4.71
CA LYS A 48 -6.59 4.50 5.44
C LYS A 48 -6.65 3.08 5.95
N ARG A 49 -6.30 2.09 5.10
CA ARG A 49 -6.27 0.70 5.53
C ARG A 49 -5.16 0.45 6.55
N ALA A 50 -3.97 1.02 6.36
CA ALA A 50 -2.88 0.94 7.35
C ALA A 50 -3.31 1.49 8.72
N ARG A 51 -4.04 2.61 8.74
CA ARG A 51 -4.60 3.20 9.96
C ARG A 51 -5.64 2.30 10.61
N GLN A 52 -6.56 1.74 9.82
CA GLN A 52 -7.58 0.82 10.32
C GLN A 52 -6.97 -0.43 10.94
N MET A 53 -5.98 -1.04 10.26
CA MET A 53 -5.26 -2.21 10.79
C MET A 53 -4.47 -1.88 12.05
N ALA A 54 -3.83 -0.72 12.12
CA ALA A 54 -3.14 -0.27 13.32
C ALA A 54 -4.11 -0.09 14.51
N GLN A 55 -5.27 0.52 14.27
CA GLN A 55 -6.31 0.64 15.29
C GLN A 55 -6.84 -0.72 15.74
N ALA A 56 -7.11 -1.63 14.81
CA ALA A 56 -7.56 -2.98 15.11
C ALA A 56 -6.52 -3.78 15.91
N ALA A 57 -5.23 -3.53 15.70
CA ALA A 57 -4.13 -4.10 16.48
C ALA A 57 -3.94 -3.45 17.86
N GLY A 58 -4.75 -2.43 18.23
CA GLY A 58 -4.70 -1.78 19.53
C GLY A 58 -3.73 -0.59 19.63
N PHE A 59 -3.18 -0.09 18.51
CA PHE A 59 -2.36 1.11 18.53
C PHE A 59 -3.20 2.36 18.80
N SER A 60 -2.85 3.11 19.86
CA SER A 60 -3.55 4.34 20.25
C SER A 60 -3.14 5.57 19.43
N HIS A 61 -2.02 5.51 18.71
CA HIS A 61 -1.51 6.62 17.90
C HIS A 61 -0.98 6.16 16.55
N PHE A 62 -1.33 6.88 15.48
CA PHE A 62 -0.88 6.63 14.12
C PHE A 62 -0.64 7.96 13.39
N ARG A 63 0.56 8.11 12.80
CA ARG A 63 0.92 9.25 11.95
C ARG A 63 1.71 8.80 10.72
N LYS A 64 1.45 9.43 9.58
CA LYS A 64 2.30 9.34 8.40
C LYS A 64 3.51 10.25 8.56
N VAL A 65 4.67 9.79 8.12
CA VAL A 65 5.91 10.56 8.18
C VAL A 65 6.50 10.71 6.78
N PRO A 66 6.92 11.93 6.39
CA PRO A 66 7.62 12.12 5.12
C PRO A 66 9.01 11.49 5.20
N SER A 67 9.42 10.81 4.13
CA SER A 67 10.79 10.32 3.97
C SER A 67 11.60 11.35 3.18
N PRO A 68 12.77 11.81 3.68
CA PRO A 68 13.57 12.85 3.02
C PRO A 68 14.14 12.39 1.66
N HIS A 69 14.15 11.08 1.39
CA HIS A 69 14.70 10.51 0.16
C HIS A 69 13.61 10.06 -0.83
N CYS A 70 12.34 10.27 -0.52
CA CYS A 70 11.23 9.91 -1.40
C CYS A 70 10.58 11.17 -1.96
N ALA A 71 10.94 11.53 -3.19
CA ALA A 71 10.25 12.59 -3.93
C ALA A 71 8.79 12.16 -4.18
N PRO A 72 7.82 13.11 -4.23
CA PRO A 72 6.46 12.79 -4.62
C PRO A 72 6.46 12.09 -5.98
N LEU A 73 5.73 10.99 -6.11
CA LEU A 73 5.57 10.34 -7.41
C LEU A 73 4.95 11.36 -8.39
N PRO A 74 5.48 11.48 -9.62
CA PRO A 74 4.84 12.31 -10.62
C PRO A 74 3.42 11.80 -10.85
N LYS A 75 2.46 12.74 -10.88
CA LYS A 75 1.07 12.44 -11.22
C LYS A 75 0.99 11.97 -12.67
#